data_AF-A0A2H3A8H6-F1
#
_entry.id   AF-A0A2H3A8H6-F1
#
_cell.length_a   1.000
_cell.length_b   1.000
_cell.length_c   1.000
_cell.angle_alpha   90.00
_cell.angle_beta   90.00
_cell.angle_gamma   90.00
#
_symmetry.space_group_name_H-M   'P 1'
#
loop_
_entity.id
_entity.type
_entity.pdbx_description
1 polymer ?
#
loop_
_entity_poly.entity_id
_entity_poly.type
_entity_poly.pdbx_seq_one_letter_code
_entity_poly.pdbx_strand_id
1 'polypeptide(L)'
;MVQPATTPEHWTELIAARRQRRVLTEQVAALKRSCASECGKKHVSECPKCWPLVIDKMRQRYIESPDREWFTSRKAFHQELEELFADAKEHRISIRQIEARIESEKEAWYRWILRKHAEFLVTCNDDLVHDELRGMLDDPDRSRDEVVEMMWRGIGKPPDWAERVDAFAARVAAAGGNSAALKKLYVDEFFLDKETSEPLEDSKPYLDEYLSNENMGIEEILGKIMKDAQESRNLRPQRDMHTARLDDLRRAKMADELNKKQQAKSQAQAAQERVVGDDLYNLPPCLVCGKTLDTHDVFSCPICQAVTQMGGKKELTVFCSEECHAAGFDDHTSEAHACESGENCVQERSDGQVDDVEMDDGTAQDGFICRECLGLKRVTAFCSERCAFENVVNHYKRNHEAKADADEVSSLVRPMQETLESILRRENPRLHMEWLT
;
A
#
# COMPACT_ATOMS: atom_id res chain seq x y z
N MET A 1 16.58 -45.31 -12.45
CA MET A 1 16.35 -43.91 -12.04
C MET A 1 17.68 -43.21 -12.13
N VAL A 2 17.92 -42.48 -13.21
CA VAL A 2 19.16 -41.73 -13.42
C VAL A 2 19.06 -40.49 -12.55
N GLN A 3 19.89 -40.40 -11.51
CA GLN A 3 20.05 -39.16 -10.76
C GLN A 3 20.34 -38.04 -11.77
N PRO A 4 19.64 -36.89 -11.72
CA PRO A 4 20.04 -35.76 -12.54
C PRO A 4 21.48 -35.43 -12.12
N ALA A 5 22.41 -35.47 -13.08
CA ALA A 5 23.80 -35.15 -12.83
C ALA A 5 23.84 -33.74 -12.22
N THR A 6 24.17 -33.66 -10.93
CA THR A 6 24.46 -32.41 -10.25
C THR A 6 25.56 -31.73 -11.06
N THR A 7 25.26 -30.54 -11.58
CA THR A 7 26.25 -29.71 -12.24
C THR A 7 27.45 -29.57 -11.30
N PRO A 8 28.68 -29.86 -11.76
CA PRO A 8 29.86 -29.72 -10.92
C PRO A 8 29.97 -28.30 -10.38
N GLU A 9 30.37 -28.16 -9.11
CA GLU A 9 30.62 -26.85 -8.50
C GLU A 9 31.68 -26.09 -9.30
N HIS A 10 31.50 -24.77 -9.47
CA HIS A 10 32.38 -23.94 -10.30
C HIS A 10 33.86 -24.01 -9.89
N TRP A 11 34.13 -24.21 -8.60
CA TRP A 11 35.48 -24.39 -8.06
C TRP A 11 36.17 -25.65 -8.57
N THR A 12 35.42 -26.74 -8.75
CA THR A 12 35.95 -28.01 -9.27
C THR A 12 36.48 -27.81 -10.68
N GLU A 13 35.74 -27.06 -11.51
CA GLU A 13 36.15 -26.73 -12.88
C GLU A 13 37.39 -25.84 -12.92
N LEU A 14 37.42 -24.82 -12.07
CA LEU A 14 38.58 -23.92 -11.97
C LEU A 14 39.85 -24.67 -11.55
N ILE A 15 39.74 -25.54 -10.55
CA ILE A 15 40.86 -26.34 -10.04
C ILE A 15 41.35 -27.33 -11.11
N ALA A 16 40.43 -28.02 -11.80
CA ALA A 16 40.77 -28.95 -12.87
C ALA A 16 41.51 -28.25 -14.03
N ALA A 17 40.98 -27.12 -14.50
CA ALA A 17 41.59 -26.33 -15.57
C ALA A 17 42.99 -25.82 -15.19
N ARG A 18 43.18 -25.38 -13.94
CA ARG A 18 44.50 -24.96 -13.42
C ARG A 18 45.50 -26.11 -13.37
N ARG A 19 45.07 -27.27 -12.88
CA ARG A 19 45.91 -28.48 -12.82
C ARG A 19 46.35 -28.91 -14.22
N GLN A 20 45.43 -28.96 -15.18
CA GLN A 20 45.74 -29.33 -16.56
C GLN A 20 46.72 -28.33 -17.20
N ARG A 21 46.53 -27.02 -17.00
CA ARG A 21 47.45 -25.99 -17.51
C ARG A 21 48.86 -26.17 -16.95
N ARG A 22 48.98 -26.47 -15.66
CA ARG A 22 50.27 -26.72 -15.00
C ARG A 22 50.96 -27.95 -15.58
N VAL A 23 50.25 -29.07 -15.67
CA VAL A 23 50.77 -30.33 -16.24
C VAL A 23 51.27 -30.11 -17.68
N LEU A 24 50.48 -29.43 -18.52
CA LEU A 24 50.90 -29.12 -19.89
C LEU A 24 52.17 -28.26 -19.92
N THR A 25 52.23 -27.23 -19.08
CA THR A 25 53.40 -26.33 -19.00
C THR A 25 54.66 -27.10 -18.62
N GLU A 26 54.56 -28.00 -17.64
CA GLU A 26 55.66 -28.86 -17.19
C GLU A 26 56.11 -29.83 -18.30
N GLN A 27 55.16 -30.45 -19.02
CA GLN A 27 55.45 -31.35 -20.16
C GLN A 27 56.13 -30.60 -21.32
N VAL A 28 55.63 -29.44 -21.71
CA VAL A 28 56.24 -28.62 -22.77
C VAL A 28 57.62 -28.12 -22.34
N ALA A 29 57.80 -27.74 -21.08
CA ALA A 29 59.12 -27.35 -20.55
C ALA A 29 60.11 -28.53 -20.55
N ALA A 30 59.66 -29.74 -20.23
CA ALA A 30 60.47 -30.95 -20.32
C ALA A 30 60.90 -31.24 -21.76
N LEU A 31 59.98 -31.11 -22.73
CA LEU A 31 60.31 -31.25 -24.16
C LEU A 31 61.31 -30.19 -24.63
N LYS A 32 61.19 -28.93 -24.17
CA LYS A 32 62.16 -27.88 -24.45
C LYS A 32 63.56 -28.22 -23.95
N ARG A 33 63.65 -28.76 -22.72
CA ARG A 33 64.94 -29.19 -22.13
C ARG A 33 65.54 -30.38 -22.87
N SER A 34 64.74 -31.41 -23.14
CA SER A 34 65.18 -32.60 -23.90
C SER A 34 65.63 -32.23 -25.32
N CYS A 35 64.90 -31.34 -26.02
CA CYS A 35 65.30 -30.86 -27.34
C CYS A 35 66.65 -30.12 -27.31
N ALA A 36 66.90 -29.32 -26.27
CA ALA A 36 68.18 -28.62 -26.12
C ALA A 36 69.34 -29.59 -25.87
N SER A 37 69.13 -30.65 -25.07
CA SER A 37 70.18 -31.64 -24.76
C SER A 37 70.40 -32.68 -25.85
N GLU A 38 69.34 -33.18 -26.48
CA GLU A 38 69.41 -34.31 -27.41
C GLU A 38 69.49 -33.88 -28.88
N CYS A 39 68.82 -32.78 -29.24
CA CYS A 39 68.76 -32.29 -30.62
C CYS A 39 69.64 -31.06 -30.88
N GLY A 40 70.21 -30.44 -29.83
CA GLY A 40 71.10 -29.29 -29.92
C GLY A 40 70.44 -28.00 -30.45
N LYS A 41 69.10 -27.93 -30.49
CA LYS A 41 68.36 -26.76 -30.99
C LYS A 41 67.99 -25.81 -29.85
N LYS A 42 68.20 -24.51 -30.08
CA LYS A 42 67.84 -23.45 -29.11
C LYS A 42 66.33 -23.23 -29.04
N HIS A 43 65.64 -23.35 -30.17
CA HIS A 43 64.18 -23.23 -30.27
C HIS A 43 63.56 -24.53 -30.76
N VAL A 44 62.59 -25.06 -30.02
CA VAL A 44 61.91 -26.33 -30.37
C VAL A 44 61.16 -26.23 -31.71
N SER A 45 60.70 -25.03 -32.08
CA SER A 45 60.04 -24.76 -33.37
C SER A 45 60.92 -25.04 -34.59
N GLU A 46 62.25 -25.00 -34.43
CA GLU A 46 63.24 -25.31 -35.48
C GLU A 46 63.62 -26.79 -35.51
N CYS A 47 63.12 -27.59 -34.56
CA CYS A 47 63.40 -29.01 -34.48
C CYS A 47 62.27 -29.81 -35.14
N PRO A 48 62.50 -30.47 -36.29
CA PRO A 48 61.45 -31.23 -36.99
C PRO A 48 60.96 -32.44 -36.20
N LYS A 49 61.75 -32.94 -35.24
CA LYS A 49 61.35 -34.05 -34.36
C LYS A 49 60.53 -33.58 -33.15
N CYS A 50 60.96 -32.49 -32.50
CA CYS A 50 60.37 -32.06 -31.23
C CYS A 50 59.19 -31.10 -31.41
N TRP A 51 59.10 -30.37 -32.53
CA TRP A 51 57.98 -29.46 -32.80
C TRP A 51 56.63 -30.18 -32.87
N PRO A 52 56.45 -31.25 -33.67
CA PRO A 52 55.18 -31.98 -33.71
C PRO A 52 54.76 -32.51 -32.34
N LEU A 53 55.73 -32.97 -31.53
CA LEU A 53 55.46 -33.45 -30.16
C LEU A 53 54.94 -32.34 -29.24
N VAL A 54 55.46 -31.11 -29.35
CA VAL A 54 54.94 -29.96 -28.59
C VAL A 54 53.53 -29.63 -29.03
N ILE A 55 53.28 -29.59 -30.33
CA ILE A 55 51.94 -29.33 -30.87
C ILE A 55 50.95 -30.42 -30.44
N ASP A 56 51.37 -31.68 -30.45
CA ASP A 56 50.58 -32.80 -29.94
C ASP A 56 50.23 -32.62 -28.47
N LYS A 57 51.18 -32.23 -27.61
CA LYS A 57 50.86 -31.95 -26.20
C LYS A 57 49.85 -30.82 -26.03
N MET A 58 49.97 -29.75 -26.82
CA MET A 58 49.00 -28.66 -26.79
C MET A 58 47.61 -29.12 -27.27
N ARG A 59 47.56 -29.89 -28.37
CA ARG A 59 46.35 -30.51 -28.91
C ARG A 59 45.66 -31.41 -27.88
N GLN A 60 46.42 -32.29 -27.20
CA GLN A 60 45.89 -33.22 -26.20
C GLN A 60 45.11 -32.51 -25.09
N ARG A 61 45.55 -31.32 -24.65
CA ARG A 61 44.82 -30.53 -23.65
C ARG A 61 43.41 -30.17 -24.12
N TYR A 62 43.26 -29.76 -25.38
CA TYR A 62 41.97 -29.29 -25.88
C TYR A 62 41.06 -30.44 -26.36
N ILE A 63 41.63 -31.60 -26.73
CA ILE A 63 40.88 -32.65 -27.44
C ILE A 63 40.75 -33.93 -26.62
N GLU A 64 41.79 -34.30 -25.87
CA GLU A 64 41.87 -35.56 -25.14
C GLU A 64 41.61 -35.38 -23.64
N SER A 65 41.34 -34.16 -23.16
CA SER A 65 40.88 -33.93 -21.79
C SER A 65 39.50 -34.54 -21.61
N PRO A 66 39.36 -35.67 -20.88
CA PRO A 66 38.08 -36.39 -20.76
C PRO A 66 37.06 -35.63 -19.89
N ASP A 67 37.50 -34.56 -19.23
CA ASP A 67 36.75 -33.87 -18.20
C ASP A 67 36.66 -32.36 -18.51
N ARG A 68 35.43 -31.92 -18.81
CA ARG A 68 34.81 -30.68 -18.32
C ARG A 68 35.49 -29.33 -18.69
N GLU A 69 36.13 -29.21 -19.86
CA GLU A 69 36.49 -27.88 -20.37
C GLU A 69 35.24 -27.09 -20.81
N TRP A 70 35.29 -25.75 -20.78
CA TRP A 70 34.16 -24.84 -21.08
C TRP A 70 33.54 -25.03 -22.47
N PHE A 71 34.28 -25.63 -23.40
CA PHE A 71 33.89 -25.88 -24.79
C PHE A 71 33.57 -27.36 -25.08
N THR A 72 33.45 -28.22 -24.05
CA THR A 72 33.19 -29.68 -24.22
C THR A 72 31.97 -29.97 -25.10
N SER A 73 30.95 -29.09 -25.09
CA SER A 73 29.73 -29.22 -25.90
C SER A 73 29.85 -28.70 -27.34
N ARG A 74 30.95 -28.03 -27.71
CA ARG A 74 31.15 -27.36 -29.01
C ARG A 74 31.90 -28.23 -30.01
N LYS A 75 31.22 -29.25 -30.53
CA LYS A 75 31.80 -30.24 -31.47
C LYS A 75 32.44 -29.62 -32.72
N ALA A 76 31.81 -28.60 -33.31
CA ALA A 76 32.35 -27.93 -34.50
C ALA A 76 33.68 -27.22 -34.22
N PHE A 77 33.80 -26.56 -33.07
CA PHE A 77 35.03 -25.92 -32.63
C PHE A 77 36.15 -26.93 -32.34
N HIS A 78 35.83 -28.10 -31.77
CA HIS A 78 36.81 -29.18 -31.61
C HIS A 78 37.39 -29.66 -32.95
N GLN A 79 36.54 -29.83 -33.96
CA GLN A 79 36.96 -30.25 -35.30
C GLN A 79 37.87 -29.19 -35.94
N GLU A 80 37.48 -27.92 -35.85
CA GLU A 80 38.30 -26.81 -36.32
C GLU A 80 39.66 -26.75 -35.60
N LEU A 81 39.69 -26.92 -34.28
CA LEU A 81 40.95 -26.97 -33.53
C LEU A 81 41.84 -28.15 -33.95
N GLU A 82 41.26 -29.32 -34.24
CA GLU A 82 42.01 -30.49 -34.74
C GLU A 82 42.70 -30.15 -36.07
N GLU A 83 42.00 -29.50 -37.01
CA GLU A 83 42.55 -29.04 -38.28
C GLU A 83 43.65 -27.99 -38.09
N LEU A 84 43.43 -26.99 -37.24
CA LEU A 84 44.41 -25.96 -36.93
C LEU A 84 45.69 -26.55 -36.29
N PHE A 85 45.55 -27.52 -35.36
CA PHE A 85 46.70 -28.19 -34.80
C PHE A 85 47.44 -29.05 -35.83
N ALA A 86 46.74 -29.69 -36.76
CA ALA A 86 47.36 -30.40 -37.88
C ALA A 86 48.17 -29.45 -38.77
N ASP A 87 47.61 -28.31 -39.16
CA ASP A 87 48.30 -27.30 -39.96
C ASP A 87 49.49 -26.67 -39.23
N ALA A 88 49.41 -26.49 -37.90
CA ALA A 88 50.52 -25.98 -37.09
C ALA A 88 51.67 -26.99 -36.97
N LYS A 89 51.39 -28.30 -36.94
CA LYS A 89 52.46 -29.32 -36.99
C LYS A 89 53.30 -29.21 -38.26
N GLU A 90 52.67 -28.82 -39.36
CA GLU A 90 53.30 -28.62 -40.67
C GLU A 90 53.82 -27.19 -40.89
N HIS A 91 53.82 -26.34 -39.87
CA HIS A 91 54.23 -24.93 -39.91
C HIS A 91 53.44 -24.07 -40.91
N ARG A 92 52.26 -24.51 -41.34
CA ARG A 92 51.38 -23.73 -42.24
C ARG A 92 50.73 -22.55 -41.54
N ILE A 93 50.44 -22.73 -40.25
CA ILE A 93 49.91 -21.69 -39.37
C ILE A 93 50.75 -21.57 -38.10
N SER A 94 50.62 -20.43 -37.44
CA SER A 94 51.32 -20.14 -36.19
C SER A 94 50.47 -20.48 -34.96
N ILE A 95 51.12 -20.78 -33.83
CA ILE A 95 50.43 -20.95 -32.53
C ILE A 95 49.59 -19.71 -32.18
N ARG A 96 50.05 -18.51 -32.55
CA ARG A 96 49.32 -17.26 -32.32
C ARG A 96 47.95 -17.22 -33.00
N GLN A 97 47.82 -17.82 -34.19
CA GLN A 97 46.53 -17.91 -34.88
C GLN A 97 45.58 -18.87 -34.16
N ILE A 98 46.10 -19.98 -33.63
CA ILE A 98 45.32 -20.91 -32.79
C ILE A 98 44.85 -20.20 -31.51
N GLU A 99 45.74 -19.47 -30.84
CA GLU A 99 45.41 -18.70 -29.64
C GLU A 99 44.34 -17.64 -29.93
N ALA A 100 44.47 -16.87 -31.02
CA ALA A 100 43.47 -15.88 -31.42
C ALA A 100 42.09 -16.52 -31.67
N ARG A 101 42.06 -17.68 -32.34
CA ARG A 101 40.80 -18.40 -32.59
C ARG A 101 40.17 -18.92 -31.30
N ILE A 102 40.98 -19.44 -30.37
CA ILE A 102 40.53 -19.88 -29.04
C ILE A 102 39.96 -18.70 -28.25
N GLU A 103 40.64 -17.55 -28.26
CA GLU A 103 40.14 -16.36 -27.54
C GLU A 103 38.81 -15.89 -28.13
N SER A 104 38.69 -15.78 -29.46
CA SER A 104 37.42 -15.42 -30.12
C SER A 104 36.27 -16.37 -29.75
N GLU A 105 36.54 -17.68 -29.69
CA GLU A 105 35.53 -18.65 -29.25
C GLU A 105 35.14 -18.46 -27.78
N LYS A 106 36.10 -18.15 -26.90
CA LYS A 106 35.84 -17.83 -25.50
C LYS A 106 34.96 -16.60 -25.37
N GLU A 107 35.18 -15.55 -26.17
CA GLU A 107 34.33 -14.35 -26.14
C GLU A 107 32.88 -14.71 -26.50
N ALA A 108 32.69 -15.46 -27.60
CA ALA A 108 31.38 -15.92 -28.03
C ALA A 108 30.71 -16.83 -26.98
N TRP A 109 31.50 -17.69 -26.33
CA TRP A 109 31.02 -18.53 -25.23
C TRP A 109 30.63 -17.74 -23.99
N TYR A 110 31.47 -16.79 -23.58
CA TYR A 110 31.22 -15.96 -22.41
C TYR A 110 29.92 -15.16 -22.58
N ARG A 111 29.71 -14.53 -23.74
CA ARG A 111 28.44 -13.86 -24.07
C ARG A 111 27.26 -14.82 -24.02
N TRP A 112 27.40 -16.00 -24.61
CA TRP A 112 26.32 -17.00 -24.61
C TRP A 112 25.97 -17.45 -23.19
N ILE A 113 26.97 -17.70 -22.33
CA ILE A 113 26.75 -18.04 -20.92
C ILE A 113 26.02 -16.92 -20.22
N LEU A 114 26.47 -15.66 -20.33
CA LEU A 114 25.82 -14.54 -19.66
C LEU A 114 24.38 -14.30 -20.14
N ARG A 115 24.08 -14.56 -21.41
CA ARG A 115 22.69 -14.51 -21.91
C ARG A 115 21.84 -15.66 -21.38
N LYS A 116 22.41 -16.86 -21.28
CA LYS A 116 21.69 -18.06 -20.82
C LYS A 116 21.45 -18.03 -19.31
N HIS A 117 22.42 -17.53 -18.57
CA HIS A 117 22.44 -17.48 -17.12
C HIS A 117 22.15 -16.04 -16.66
N ALA A 118 20.90 -15.64 -16.81
CA ALA A 118 20.43 -14.30 -16.43
C ALA A 118 20.64 -14.03 -14.94
N GLU A 119 20.83 -15.05 -14.12
CA GLU A 119 21.16 -14.96 -12.70
C GLU A 119 22.42 -14.10 -12.44
N PHE A 120 23.42 -14.10 -13.34
CA PHE A 120 24.57 -13.20 -13.22
C PHE A 120 24.15 -11.72 -13.33
N LEU A 121 23.09 -11.43 -14.10
CA LEU A 121 22.53 -10.09 -14.25
C LEU A 121 21.66 -9.68 -13.06
N VAL A 122 21.02 -10.66 -12.39
CA VAL A 122 20.18 -10.43 -11.19
C VAL A 122 20.97 -9.86 -10.01
N THR A 123 22.28 -10.12 -9.94
CA THR A 123 23.13 -9.58 -8.87
C THR A 123 23.51 -8.11 -9.07
N CYS A 124 23.30 -7.54 -10.26
CA CYS A 124 23.60 -6.13 -10.56
C CYS A 124 22.52 -5.20 -10.00
N ASN A 125 22.78 -4.53 -8.87
CA ASN A 125 21.81 -3.65 -8.18
C ASN A 125 21.53 -2.31 -8.87
N ASP A 126 22.28 -1.99 -9.93
CA ASP A 126 22.11 -0.78 -10.74
C ASP A 126 21.37 -1.12 -12.04
N ASP A 127 20.16 -0.58 -12.21
CA ASP A 127 19.30 -0.82 -13.37
C ASP A 127 19.93 -0.26 -14.67
N LEU A 128 20.72 0.83 -14.60
CA LEU A 128 21.39 1.40 -15.76
C LEU A 128 22.52 0.50 -16.25
N VAL A 129 23.33 -0.01 -15.32
CA VAL A 129 24.42 -0.95 -15.63
C VAL A 129 23.86 -2.25 -16.18
N HIS A 130 22.72 -2.70 -15.64
CA HIS A 130 22.03 -3.89 -16.14
C HIS A 130 21.58 -3.74 -17.60
N ASP A 131 20.94 -2.62 -17.95
CA ASP A 131 20.46 -2.38 -19.32
C ASP A 131 21.61 -2.18 -20.31
N GLU A 132 22.67 -1.47 -19.90
CA GLU A 132 23.89 -1.31 -20.69
C GLU A 132 24.58 -2.67 -20.94
N LEU A 133 24.72 -3.50 -19.91
CA LEU A 133 25.30 -4.83 -20.01
C LEU A 133 24.49 -5.73 -20.95
N ARG A 134 23.15 -5.66 -20.91
CA ARG A 134 22.29 -6.39 -21.85
C ARG A 134 22.55 -5.93 -23.30
N GLY A 135 22.62 -4.62 -23.53
CA GLY A 135 22.96 -4.07 -24.84
C GLY A 135 24.34 -4.52 -25.34
N MET A 136 25.34 -4.52 -24.47
CA MET A 136 26.69 -4.98 -24.81
C MET A 136 26.77 -6.48 -25.09
N LEU A 137 25.91 -7.29 -24.46
CA LEU A 137 25.83 -8.71 -24.77
C LEU A 137 25.27 -8.95 -26.17
N ASP A 138 24.41 -8.07 -26.69
CA ASP A 138 23.84 -8.18 -28.03
C ASP A 138 24.74 -7.56 -29.12
N ASP A 139 25.69 -6.72 -28.73
CA ASP A 139 26.67 -6.09 -29.62
C ASP A 139 27.90 -7.01 -29.87
N PRO A 140 28.09 -7.54 -31.09
CA PRO A 140 29.23 -8.39 -31.42
C PRO A 140 30.56 -7.61 -31.47
N ASP A 141 30.52 -6.29 -31.68
CA ASP A 141 31.71 -5.45 -31.90
C ASP A 141 32.37 -5.00 -30.60
N ARG A 142 31.68 -5.15 -29.47
CA ARG A 142 32.30 -4.94 -28.16
C ARG A 142 33.38 -5.96 -27.89
N SER A 143 34.38 -5.62 -27.09
CA SER A 143 35.39 -6.58 -26.66
C SER A 143 34.91 -7.38 -25.46
N ARG A 144 35.48 -8.58 -25.22
CA ARG A 144 35.23 -9.31 -23.97
C ARG A 144 35.63 -8.49 -22.75
N ASP A 145 36.75 -7.78 -22.83
CA ASP A 145 37.30 -7.07 -21.68
C ASP A 145 36.36 -5.94 -21.24
N GLU A 146 35.73 -5.21 -22.17
CA GLU A 146 34.67 -4.25 -21.88
C GLU A 146 33.45 -4.91 -21.21
N VAL A 147 33.00 -6.07 -21.72
CA VAL A 147 31.85 -6.80 -21.13
C VAL A 147 32.18 -7.25 -19.70
N VAL A 148 33.40 -7.74 -19.47
CA VAL A 148 33.88 -8.17 -18.15
C VAL A 148 33.98 -6.98 -17.20
N GLU A 149 34.50 -5.84 -17.66
CA GLU A 149 34.57 -4.61 -16.87
C GLU A 149 33.17 -4.13 -16.46
N MET A 150 32.21 -4.14 -17.39
CA MET A 150 30.82 -3.77 -17.10
C MET A 150 30.19 -4.71 -16.07
N MET A 151 30.44 -6.02 -16.19
CA MET A 151 29.98 -7.01 -15.21
C MET A 151 30.57 -6.72 -13.82
N TRP A 152 31.86 -6.40 -13.73
CA TRP A 152 32.50 -6.02 -12.48
C TRP A 152 31.94 -4.73 -11.88
N ARG A 153 31.51 -3.78 -12.72
CA ARG A 153 30.82 -2.57 -12.27
C ARG A 153 29.46 -2.89 -11.65
N GLY A 154 28.74 -3.86 -12.22
CA GLY A 154 27.42 -4.26 -11.74
C GLY A 154 27.45 -5.08 -10.45
N ILE A 155 28.35 -6.05 -10.38
CA ILE A 155 28.47 -6.97 -9.22
C ILE A 155 29.33 -6.36 -8.10
N GLY A 156 30.22 -5.43 -8.45
CA GLY A 156 31.27 -4.93 -7.58
C GLY A 156 32.52 -5.79 -7.67
N LYS A 157 33.69 -5.14 -7.73
CA LYS A 157 35.00 -5.81 -7.77
C LYS A 157 35.70 -5.62 -6.42
N PRO A 158 35.79 -6.66 -5.58
CA PRO A 158 36.53 -6.57 -4.34
C PRO A 158 38.01 -6.24 -4.59
N PRO A 159 38.66 -5.46 -3.71
CA PRO A 159 40.12 -5.39 -3.70
C PRO A 159 40.67 -6.81 -3.52
N ASP A 160 41.78 -7.10 -4.22
CA ASP A 160 42.49 -8.39 -4.15
C ASP A 160 41.62 -9.62 -4.51
N TRP A 161 40.54 -9.44 -5.30
CA TRP A 161 39.63 -10.53 -5.67
C TRP A 161 40.36 -11.73 -6.26
N ALA A 162 41.37 -11.50 -7.11
CA ALA A 162 42.11 -12.56 -7.79
C ALA A 162 42.89 -13.41 -6.79
N GLU A 163 43.60 -12.78 -5.87
CA GLU A 163 44.37 -13.47 -4.83
C GLU A 163 43.45 -14.22 -3.85
N ARG A 164 42.30 -13.62 -3.50
CA ARG A 164 41.29 -14.27 -2.67
C ARG A 164 40.71 -15.52 -3.32
N VAL A 165 40.33 -15.42 -4.60
CA VAL A 165 39.84 -16.56 -5.40
C VAL A 165 40.91 -17.64 -5.47
N ASP A 166 42.17 -17.27 -5.63
CA ASP A 166 43.30 -18.21 -5.67
C ASP A 166 43.52 -18.94 -4.34
N ALA A 167 43.55 -18.19 -3.23
CA ALA A 167 43.69 -18.75 -1.90
C ALA A 167 42.52 -19.67 -1.55
N PHE A 168 41.29 -19.27 -1.91
CA PHE A 168 40.10 -20.06 -1.68
C PHE A 168 40.10 -21.36 -2.50
N ALA A 169 40.40 -21.29 -3.81
CA ALA A 169 40.51 -22.47 -4.66
C ALA A 169 41.59 -23.45 -4.16
N ALA A 170 42.69 -22.95 -3.60
CA ALA A 170 43.71 -23.80 -2.97
C ALA A 170 43.18 -24.52 -1.72
N ARG A 171 42.39 -23.85 -0.87
CA ARG A 171 41.76 -24.49 0.30
C ARG A 171 40.72 -25.53 -0.10
N VAL A 172 39.90 -25.24 -1.12
CA VAL A 172 38.93 -26.20 -1.70
C VAL A 172 39.67 -27.43 -2.25
N ALA A 173 40.76 -27.23 -2.98
CA ALA A 173 41.59 -28.32 -3.49
C ALA A 173 42.19 -29.17 -2.34
N ALA A 174 42.63 -28.53 -1.26
CA ALA A 174 43.18 -29.20 -0.09
C ALA A 174 42.14 -30.03 0.69
N ALA A 175 40.86 -29.63 0.63
CA ALA A 175 39.76 -30.39 1.24
C ALA A 175 39.51 -31.73 0.53
N GLY A 176 39.99 -31.92 -0.70
CA GLY A 176 40.07 -33.23 -1.36
C GLY A 176 38.73 -33.94 -1.55
N GLY A 177 37.62 -33.20 -1.68
CA GLY A 177 36.27 -33.77 -1.80
C GLY A 177 35.62 -34.18 -0.48
N ASN A 178 36.21 -33.83 0.68
CA ASN A 178 35.56 -34.00 1.97
C ASN A 178 34.39 -33.00 2.11
N SER A 179 33.16 -33.50 1.97
CA SER A 179 31.93 -32.71 2.04
C SER A 179 31.82 -31.88 3.33
N ALA A 180 32.16 -32.46 4.50
CA ALA A 180 32.08 -31.74 5.78
C ALA A 180 33.10 -30.59 5.87
N ALA A 181 34.31 -30.81 5.36
CA ALA A 181 35.35 -29.76 5.32
C ALA A 181 34.99 -28.64 4.33
N LEU A 182 34.44 -29.00 3.17
CA LEU A 182 33.97 -28.04 2.17
C LEU A 182 32.80 -27.21 2.70
N LYS A 183 31.84 -27.86 3.36
CA LYS A 183 30.68 -27.21 3.97
C LYS A 183 31.10 -26.16 5.00
N LYS A 184 32.02 -26.52 5.90
CA LYS A 184 32.58 -25.56 6.87
C LYS A 184 33.27 -24.39 6.17
N LEU A 185 34.06 -24.68 5.14
CA LEU A 185 34.77 -23.68 4.37
C LEU A 185 33.82 -22.73 3.62
N TYR A 186 32.68 -23.21 3.12
CA TYR A 186 31.65 -22.39 2.49
C TYR A 186 30.92 -21.50 3.52
N VAL A 187 30.61 -22.02 4.69
CA VAL A 187 30.04 -21.23 5.80
C VAL A 187 30.98 -20.08 6.17
N ASP A 188 32.25 -20.39 6.40
CA ASP A 188 33.26 -19.41 6.83
C ASP A 188 33.51 -18.30 5.79
N GLU A 189 33.35 -18.58 4.49
CA GLU A 189 33.68 -17.60 3.43
C GLU A 189 32.45 -16.83 2.91
N PHE A 190 31.26 -17.45 2.86
CA PHE A 190 30.09 -16.85 2.22
C PHE A 190 29.01 -16.36 3.19
N PHE A 191 28.95 -16.89 4.41
CA PHE A 191 27.85 -16.59 5.34
C PHE A 191 28.30 -15.82 6.57
N LEU A 192 29.58 -15.85 6.91
CA LEU A 192 30.13 -15.15 8.06
C LEU A 192 30.88 -13.88 7.66
N ASP A 193 30.71 -12.82 8.44
CA ASP A 193 31.56 -11.64 8.37
C ASP A 193 32.96 -11.98 8.91
N LYS A 194 34.00 -11.56 8.18
CA LYS A 194 35.39 -11.84 8.52
C LYS A 194 35.88 -11.06 9.75
N GLU A 195 35.26 -9.93 10.06
CA GLU A 195 35.67 -9.08 11.17
C GLU A 195 34.97 -9.45 12.48
N THR A 196 33.66 -9.75 12.40
CA THR A 196 32.83 -10.04 13.59
C THR A 196 32.58 -11.53 13.81
N SER A 197 32.83 -12.38 12.81
CA SER A 197 32.44 -13.81 12.80
C SER A 197 30.94 -14.03 13.01
N GLU A 198 30.11 -13.00 12.83
CA GLU A 198 28.66 -13.10 12.90
C GLU A 198 28.07 -13.42 11.53
N PRO A 199 26.90 -14.10 11.45
CA PRO A 199 26.21 -14.31 10.19
C PRO A 199 25.84 -12.99 9.52
N LEU A 200 26.11 -12.86 8.22
CA LEU A 200 25.74 -11.70 7.41
C LEU A 200 24.23 -11.40 7.55
N GLU A 201 23.88 -10.11 7.57
CA GLU A 201 22.50 -9.65 7.58
C GLU A 201 21.75 -10.27 6.38
N ASP A 202 20.52 -10.76 6.59
CA ASP A 202 19.70 -11.54 5.64
C ASP A 202 20.21 -12.94 5.22
N SER A 203 21.39 -13.38 5.66
CA SER A 203 21.95 -14.70 5.29
C SER A 203 21.50 -15.87 6.18
N LYS A 204 21.01 -15.57 7.39
CA LYS A 204 20.56 -16.54 8.41
C LYS A 204 19.62 -17.63 7.89
N PRO A 205 18.52 -17.32 7.15
CA PRO A 205 17.61 -18.37 6.67
C PRO A 205 18.29 -19.35 5.72
N TYR A 206 19.21 -18.86 4.88
CA TYR A 206 19.98 -19.68 3.94
C TYR A 206 21.05 -20.50 4.66
N LEU A 207 21.70 -19.93 5.68
CA LEU A 207 22.67 -20.63 6.52
C LEU A 207 22.03 -21.77 7.30
N ASP A 208 20.88 -21.53 7.92
CA ASP A 208 20.16 -22.53 8.72
C ASP A 208 19.70 -23.71 7.84
N GLU A 209 19.18 -23.42 6.64
CA GLU A 209 18.78 -24.43 5.66
C GLU A 209 19.99 -25.21 5.12
N TYR A 210 21.08 -24.51 4.85
CA TYR A 210 22.33 -25.13 4.40
C TYR A 210 22.88 -26.07 5.48
N LEU A 211 22.91 -25.65 6.74
CA LEU A 211 23.40 -26.48 7.86
C LEU A 211 22.48 -27.69 8.12
N SER A 212 21.17 -27.50 8.04
CA SER A 212 20.17 -28.55 8.31
C SER A 212 20.18 -29.69 7.29
N ASN A 213 20.58 -29.41 6.04
CA ASN A 213 20.61 -30.41 4.96
C ASN A 213 22.05 -30.85 4.64
N GLU A 214 22.43 -32.08 5.03
CA GLU A 214 23.78 -32.61 4.74
C GLU A 214 24.08 -32.82 3.25
N ASN A 215 23.05 -33.09 2.44
CA ASN A 215 23.19 -33.40 1.01
C ASN A 215 23.02 -32.19 0.09
N MET A 216 22.72 -31.00 0.63
CA MET A 216 22.49 -29.80 -0.16
C MET A 216 23.83 -29.18 -0.57
N GLY A 217 24.02 -28.95 -1.87
CA GLY A 217 25.20 -28.26 -2.41
C GLY A 217 25.12 -26.75 -2.20
N ILE A 218 26.28 -26.08 -2.17
CA ILE A 218 26.33 -24.61 -2.06
C ILE A 218 25.66 -23.92 -3.27
N GLU A 219 25.78 -24.50 -4.47
CA GLU A 219 25.16 -23.98 -5.70
C GLU A 219 23.62 -23.98 -5.62
N GLU A 220 23.00 -24.91 -4.87
CA GLU A 220 21.54 -24.93 -4.68
C GLU A 220 21.09 -23.76 -3.81
N ILE A 221 21.84 -23.46 -2.75
CA ILE A 221 21.58 -22.30 -1.88
C ILE A 221 21.83 -20.99 -2.61
N LEU A 222 22.93 -20.89 -3.37
CA LEU A 222 23.20 -19.72 -4.21
C LEU A 222 22.08 -19.52 -5.25
N GLY A 223 21.64 -20.59 -5.91
CA GLY A 223 20.50 -20.55 -6.82
C GLY A 223 19.20 -20.07 -6.16
N LYS A 224 18.96 -20.46 -4.90
CA LYS A 224 17.81 -19.98 -4.11
C LYS A 224 17.93 -18.50 -3.78
N ILE A 225 19.09 -18.03 -3.29
CA ILE A 225 19.35 -16.62 -3.02
C ILE A 225 19.10 -15.77 -4.28
N MET A 226 19.59 -16.23 -5.44
CA MET A 226 19.40 -15.53 -6.71
C MET A 226 17.94 -15.48 -7.12
N LYS A 227 17.19 -16.58 -6.92
CA LYS A 227 15.76 -16.64 -7.20
C LYS A 227 14.98 -15.66 -6.32
N ASP A 228 15.25 -15.65 -5.02
CA ASP A 228 14.60 -14.75 -4.05
C ASP A 228 14.93 -13.29 -4.36
N ALA A 229 16.18 -12.99 -4.74
CA ALA A 229 16.59 -11.67 -5.21
C ALA A 229 15.82 -11.24 -6.47
N GLN A 230 15.62 -12.15 -7.44
CA GLN A 230 14.85 -11.86 -8.65
C GLN A 230 13.37 -11.64 -8.34
N GLU A 231 12.77 -12.47 -7.47
CA GLU A 231 11.38 -12.32 -7.05
C GLU A 231 11.19 -10.99 -6.31
N SER A 232 12.10 -10.63 -5.40
CA SER A 232 12.11 -9.34 -4.70
C SER A 232 12.16 -8.16 -5.67
N ARG A 233 13.01 -8.24 -6.71
CA ARG A 233 13.05 -7.22 -7.78
C ARG A 233 11.75 -7.12 -8.56
N ASN A 234 11.18 -8.25 -8.96
CA ASN A 234 9.92 -8.28 -9.69
C ASN A 234 8.75 -7.68 -8.88
N LEU A 235 8.77 -7.85 -7.55
CA LEU A 235 7.76 -7.33 -6.63
C LEU A 235 8.00 -5.87 -6.22
N ARG A 236 9.22 -5.34 -6.41
CA ARG A 236 9.60 -3.98 -6.02
C ARG A 236 8.66 -2.90 -6.58
N PRO A 237 8.29 -2.88 -7.89
CA PRO A 237 7.37 -1.87 -8.41
C PRO A 237 5.99 -1.90 -7.74
N GLN A 238 5.48 -3.11 -7.42
CA GLN A 238 4.21 -3.24 -6.71
C GLN A 238 4.33 -2.72 -5.28
N ARG A 239 5.40 -3.08 -4.57
CA ARG A 239 5.67 -2.58 -3.21
C ARG A 239 5.79 -1.05 -3.19
N ASP A 240 6.50 -0.48 -4.16
CA ASP A 240 6.71 0.96 -4.25
C ASP A 240 5.37 1.67 -4.59
N MET A 241 4.55 1.10 -5.46
CA MET A 241 3.18 1.56 -5.73
C MET A 241 2.29 1.50 -4.47
N HIS A 242 2.34 0.40 -3.72
CA HIS A 242 1.59 0.27 -2.47
C HIS A 242 2.05 1.27 -1.41
N THR A 243 3.36 1.49 -1.31
CA THR A 243 3.95 2.47 -0.38
C THR A 243 3.53 3.89 -0.74
N ALA A 244 3.63 4.27 -2.02
CA ALA A 244 3.14 5.56 -2.51
C ALA A 244 1.65 5.77 -2.22
N ARG A 245 0.82 4.74 -2.45
CA ARG A 245 -0.61 4.78 -2.13
C ARG A 245 -0.87 4.94 -0.63
N LEU A 246 -0.09 4.27 0.23
CA LEU A 246 -0.20 4.44 1.68
C LEU A 246 0.15 5.87 2.11
N ASP A 247 1.18 6.46 1.50
CA ASP A 247 1.58 7.84 1.80
C ASP A 247 0.57 8.87 1.27
N ASP A 248 -0.07 8.61 0.12
CA ASP A 248 -1.21 9.40 -0.36
C ASP A 248 -2.40 9.33 0.61
N LEU A 249 -2.75 8.12 1.07
CA LEU A 249 -3.84 7.95 2.05
C LEU A 249 -3.53 8.62 3.39
N ARG A 250 -2.28 8.56 3.86
CA ARG A 250 -1.83 9.27 5.06
C ARG A 250 -1.95 10.78 4.88
N ARG A 251 -1.54 11.33 3.73
CA ARG A 251 -1.70 12.76 3.41
C ARG A 251 -3.17 13.16 3.33
N ALA A 252 -4.00 12.37 2.66
CA ALA A 252 -5.45 12.61 2.57
C ALA A 252 -6.12 12.60 3.95
N LYS A 253 -5.75 11.65 4.82
CA LYS A 253 -6.25 11.59 6.20
C LYS A 253 -5.87 12.84 6.99
N MET A 254 -4.61 13.27 6.92
CA MET A 254 -4.17 14.50 7.60
C MET A 254 -4.90 15.75 7.07
N ALA A 255 -5.13 15.83 5.75
CA ALA A 255 -5.88 16.93 5.15
C ALA A 255 -7.36 16.94 5.58
N ASP A 256 -8.01 15.77 5.63
CA ASP A 256 -9.40 15.65 6.10
C ASP A 256 -9.52 16.02 7.58
N GLU A 257 -8.58 15.58 8.43
CA GLU A 257 -8.55 15.97 9.85
C GLU A 257 -8.34 17.49 10.02
N LEU A 258 -7.49 18.12 9.20
CA LEU A 258 -7.31 19.58 9.20
C LEU A 258 -8.57 20.30 8.70
N ASN A 259 -9.20 19.82 7.63
CA ASN A 259 -10.41 20.39 7.08
C ASN A 259 -11.57 20.27 8.09
N LYS A 260 -11.75 19.12 8.74
CA LYS A 260 -12.71 18.95 9.84
C LYS A 260 -12.46 19.91 10.99
N LYS A 261 -11.21 20.11 11.39
CA LYS A 261 -10.85 21.11 12.42
C LYS A 261 -11.16 22.54 11.97
N GLN A 262 -10.94 22.88 10.69
CA GLN A 262 -11.28 24.19 10.14
C GLN A 262 -12.80 24.39 10.04
N GLN A 263 -13.54 23.37 9.59
CA GLN A 263 -15.01 23.39 9.55
C GLN A 263 -15.62 23.48 10.95
N ALA A 264 -15.08 22.77 11.94
CA ALA A 264 -15.52 22.91 13.33
C ALA A 264 -15.26 24.32 13.87
N LYS A 265 -14.12 24.93 13.51
CA LYS A 265 -13.83 26.33 13.86
C LYS A 265 -14.78 27.32 13.17
N SER A 266 -15.07 27.13 11.88
CA SER A 266 -15.99 28.03 11.16
C SER A 266 -17.44 27.87 11.62
N GLN A 267 -17.88 26.66 11.96
CA GLN A 267 -19.20 26.43 12.57
C GLN A 267 -19.31 27.06 13.97
N ALA A 268 -18.25 26.97 14.78
CA ALA A 268 -18.22 27.63 16.09
C ALA A 268 -18.28 29.17 15.97
N GLN A 269 -17.61 29.74 14.97
CA GLN A 269 -17.67 31.17 14.68
C GLN A 269 -19.05 31.59 14.15
N ALA A 270 -19.64 30.84 13.21
CA ALA A 270 -20.97 31.11 12.69
C ALA A 270 -22.08 30.97 13.75
N ALA A 271 -21.91 30.08 14.74
CA ALA A 271 -22.80 29.98 15.90
C ALA A 271 -22.64 31.16 16.88
N GLN A 272 -21.47 31.79 16.90
CA GLN A 272 -21.22 33.04 17.64
C GLN A 272 -21.80 34.28 16.92
N GLU A 273 -21.86 34.27 15.59
CA GLU A 273 -22.36 35.38 14.76
C GLU A 273 -23.88 35.33 14.47
N ARG A 274 -24.61 34.28 14.88
CA ARG A 274 -26.09 34.32 14.89
C ARG A 274 -26.57 35.25 16.00
N VAL A 275 -26.64 36.53 15.67
CA VAL A 275 -27.33 37.59 16.41
C VAL A 275 -28.80 37.17 16.59
N VAL A 276 -29.23 37.11 17.85
CA VAL A 276 -30.61 36.93 18.30
C VAL A 276 -31.49 37.96 17.60
N GLY A 277 -32.60 37.54 16.99
CA GLY A 277 -33.46 38.43 16.19
C GLY A 277 -34.00 39.63 16.97
N ASP A 278 -33.95 40.82 16.35
CA ASP A 278 -34.42 42.11 16.89
C ASP A 278 -35.91 42.14 17.31
N ASP A 279 -36.71 41.14 16.90
CA ASP A 279 -38.15 41.06 17.18
C ASP A 279 -38.50 40.73 18.64
N LEU A 280 -37.52 40.38 19.48
CA LEU A 280 -37.72 40.15 20.93
C LEU A 280 -37.53 41.40 21.80
N TYR A 281 -37.11 42.53 21.22
CA TYR A 281 -36.91 43.79 21.96
C TYR A 281 -38.11 44.75 21.89
N ASN A 282 -39.05 44.54 20.97
CA ASN A 282 -40.31 45.31 20.88
C ASN A 282 -41.48 44.50 21.43
N LEU A 283 -41.56 44.40 22.77
CA LEU A 283 -42.64 43.69 23.43
C LEU A 283 -43.95 44.51 23.40
N PRO A 284 -45.10 43.92 23.03
CA PRO A 284 -46.38 44.60 23.13
C PRO A 284 -46.78 44.84 24.60
N PRO A 285 -47.76 45.71 24.86
CA PRO A 285 -48.22 45.96 26.24
C PRO A 285 -48.85 44.71 26.84
N CYS A 286 -48.81 44.60 28.17
CA CYS A 286 -49.43 43.50 28.90
C CYS A 286 -50.92 43.37 28.56
N LEU A 287 -51.37 42.16 28.21
CA LEU A 287 -52.75 41.89 27.81
C LEU A 287 -53.79 42.31 28.88
N VAL A 288 -53.47 42.10 30.15
CA VAL A 288 -54.42 42.30 31.27
C VAL A 288 -54.42 43.75 31.77
N CYS A 289 -53.25 44.39 31.89
CA CYS A 289 -53.13 45.71 32.51
C CYS A 289 -52.72 46.84 31.55
N GLY A 290 -52.40 46.54 30.29
CA GLY A 290 -52.04 47.52 29.26
C GLY A 290 -50.71 48.24 29.45
N LYS A 291 -49.89 47.84 30.45
CA LYS A 291 -48.59 48.46 30.73
C LYS A 291 -47.54 48.05 29.70
N THR A 292 -46.70 49.00 29.29
CA THR A 292 -45.48 48.73 28.50
C THR A 292 -44.47 47.98 29.37
N LEU A 293 -43.85 46.94 28.81
CA LEU A 293 -42.98 46.03 29.54
C LEU A 293 -41.50 46.36 29.30
N ASP A 294 -40.70 46.20 30.36
CA ASP A 294 -39.25 46.17 30.26
C ASP A 294 -38.81 44.75 29.86
N THR A 295 -37.65 44.63 29.22
CA THR A 295 -37.15 43.39 28.59
C THR A 295 -36.66 42.32 29.57
N HIS A 296 -36.82 42.55 30.88
CA HIS A 296 -36.41 41.65 31.95
C HIS A 296 -37.64 41.16 32.73
N ASP A 297 -37.74 39.84 32.90
CA ASP A 297 -38.78 39.11 33.65
C ASP A 297 -40.23 39.26 33.12
N VAL A 298 -40.42 38.96 31.84
CA VAL A 298 -41.73 38.94 31.18
C VAL A 298 -42.20 37.52 30.94
N PHE A 299 -43.45 37.22 31.29
CA PHE A 299 -44.11 35.96 30.96
C PHE A 299 -44.77 36.07 29.59
N SER A 300 -44.51 35.14 28.68
CA SER A 300 -45.13 35.14 27.34
C SER A 300 -45.91 33.87 27.08
N CYS A 301 -46.95 33.96 26.24
CA CYS A 301 -47.65 32.77 25.77
C CYS A 301 -46.69 31.88 24.94
N PRO A 302 -46.48 30.61 25.33
CA PRO A 302 -45.59 29.67 24.63
C PRO A 302 -45.89 29.51 23.14
N ILE A 303 -47.18 29.50 22.77
CA ILE A 303 -47.63 29.32 21.40
C ILE A 303 -47.29 30.57 20.57
N CYS A 304 -47.61 31.76 21.08
CA CYS A 304 -47.26 33.02 20.40
C CYS A 304 -45.74 33.20 20.29
N GLN A 305 -44.99 32.87 21.34
CA GLN A 305 -43.53 32.94 21.34
C GLN A 305 -42.91 32.03 20.26
N ALA A 306 -43.37 30.79 20.16
CA ALA A 306 -42.90 29.88 19.11
C ALA A 306 -43.25 30.41 17.70
N VAL A 307 -44.46 30.96 17.51
CA VAL A 307 -44.87 31.54 16.21
C VAL A 307 -44.01 32.75 15.82
N THR A 308 -43.76 33.67 16.75
CA THR A 308 -42.92 34.84 16.51
C THR A 308 -41.48 34.43 16.19
N GLN A 309 -40.91 33.46 16.91
CA GLN A 309 -39.55 32.97 16.66
C GLN A 309 -39.40 32.23 15.32
N MET A 310 -40.45 31.56 14.85
CA MET A 310 -40.47 31.00 13.49
C MET A 310 -40.55 32.09 12.39
N GLY A 311 -40.73 33.36 12.77
CA GLY A 311 -40.96 34.48 11.86
C GLY A 311 -42.39 34.52 11.32
N GLY A 312 -43.37 34.07 12.11
CA GLY A 312 -44.80 34.19 11.82
C GLY A 312 -45.30 35.62 12.02
N LYS A 313 -46.43 35.96 11.39
CA LYS A 313 -47.02 37.32 11.44
C LYS A 313 -47.91 37.59 12.66
N LYS A 314 -47.99 36.65 13.62
CA LYS A 314 -48.86 36.79 14.81
C LYS A 314 -48.06 37.52 15.89
N GLU A 315 -48.68 38.53 16.51
CA GLU A 315 -48.05 39.33 17.56
C GLU A 315 -47.84 38.48 18.83
N LEU A 316 -46.72 38.72 19.52
CA LEU A 316 -46.37 38.02 20.76
C LEU A 316 -47.33 38.45 21.88
N THR A 317 -47.91 37.54 22.65
CA THR A 317 -48.68 37.91 23.84
C THR A 317 -47.81 37.84 25.08
N VAL A 318 -47.83 38.91 25.88
CA VAL A 318 -46.98 39.06 27.08
C VAL A 318 -47.77 39.51 28.31
N PHE A 319 -47.29 39.09 29.48
CA PHE A 319 -47.85 39.37 30.79
C PHE A 319 -46.75 39.95 31.71
N CYS A 320 -47.09 40.98 32.47
CA CYS A 320 -46.13 41.67 33.33
C CYS A 320 -45.76 40.92 34.62
N SER A 321 -46.58 39.96 35.04
CA SER A 321 -46.44 39.25 36.30
C SER A 321 -47.17 37.90 36.25
N GLU A 322 -46.81 37.01 37.17
CA GLU A 322 -47.48 35.72 37.38
C GLU A 322 -48.98 35.90 37.66
N GLU A 323 -49.37 36.94 38.41
CA GLU A 323 -50.78 37.26 38.66
C GLU A 323 -51.54 37.62 37.37
N CYS A 324 -50.92 38.40 36.47
CA CYS A 324 -51.52 38.73 35.18
C CYS A 324 -51.51 37.53 34.22
N HIS A 325 -50.53 36.63 34.34
CA HIS A 325 -50.52 35.38 33.62
C HIS A 325 -51.69 34.49 34.06
N ALA A 326 -51.80 34.19 35.36
CA ALA A 326 -52.89 33.37 35.90
C ALA A 326 -54.29 33.95 35.62
N ALA A 327 -54.43 35.28 35.62
CA ALA A 327 -55.72 35.92 35.36
C ALA A 327 -56.13 36.00 33.88
N GLY A 328 -55.17 35.97 32.94
CA GLY A 328 -55.44 36.24 31.52
C GLY A 328 -54.98 35.18 30.55
N PHE A 329 -54.20 34.18 31.00
CA PHE A 329 -53.67 33.12 30.15
C PHE A 329 -54.75 32.20 29.60
N ASP A 330 -55.70 31.76 30.45
CA ASP A 330 -56.78 30.87 30.04
C ASP A 330 -57.76 31.55 29.08
N ASP A 331 -58.11 32.82 29.36
CA ASP A 331 -58.95 33.64 28.49
C ASP A 331 -58.26 33.86 27.12
N HIS A 332 -56.97 34.22 27.13
CA HIS A 332 -56.18 34.39 25.91
C HIS A 332 -56.10 33.10 25.09
N THR A 333 -55.84 31.98 25.75
CA THR A 333 -55.70 30.68 25.09
C THR A 333 -57.03 30.24 24.48
N SER A 334 -58.14 30.46 25.19
CA SER A 334 -59.48 30.15 24.71
C SER A 334 -59.89 30.99 23.49
N GLU A 335 -59.52 32.27 23.44
CA GLU A 335 -59.89 33.16 22.33
C GLU A 335 -58.90 33.12 21.15
N ALA A 336 -57.60 33.17 21.42
CA ALA A 336 -56.56 33.31 20.40
C ALA A 336 -56.02 31.96 19.88
N HIS A 337 -56.19 30.89 20.66
CA HIS A 337 -55.75 29.53 20.38
C HIS A 337 -56.89 28.51 20.48
N ALA A 338 -58.11 28.94 20.15
CA ALA A 338 -59.28 28.07 20.06
C ALA A 338 -59.02 26.86 19.15
N CYS A 339 -59.65 25.73 19.51
CA CYS A 339 -59.60 24.50 18.71
C CYS A 339 -60.17 24.76 17.30
N GLU A 340 -59.37 24.44 16.27
CA GLU A 340 -59.73 24.61 14.86
C GLU A 340 -61.02 23.87 14.47
N SER A 341 -61.39 22.83 15.23
CA SER A 341 -62.59 22.03 15.00
C SER A 341 -63.90 22.78 15.28
N GLY A 342 -63.86 23.92 16.00
CA GLY A 342 -65.03 24.75 16.31
C GLY A 342 -66.19 23.93 16.88
N GLU A 343 -67.38 24.08 16.27
CA GLU A 343 -68.61 23.33 16.62
C GLU A 343 -68.52 21.80 16.41
N ASN A 344 -67.49 21.31 15.70
CA ASN A 344 -67.22 19.88 15.53
C ASN A 344 -66.17 19.35 16.51
N CYS A 345 -65.82 20.14 17.54
CA CYS A 345 -64.95 19.69 18.62
C CYS A 345 -65.55 18.46 19.30
N VAL A 346 -64.71 17.44 19.54
CA VAL A 346 -65.15 16.19 20.18
C VAL A 346 -65.65 16.43 21.61
N GLN A 347 -65.16 17.50 22.27
CA GLN A 347 -65.59 17.92 23.61
C GLN A 347 -66.94 18.66 23.60
N GLU A 348 -67.35 19.28 22.48
CA GLU A 348 -68.65 19.97 22.34
C GLU A 348 -69.75 19.03 21.84
N ARG A 349 -69.36 17.96 21.13
CA ARG A 349 -70.26 16.93 20.57
C ARG A 349 -70.77 15.90 21.58
N SER A 350 -70.31 15.94 22.82
CA SER A 350 -70.76 15.00 23.85
C SER A 350 -72.15 15.38 24.36
N ASP A 351 -73.15 15.02 23.57
CA ASP A 351 -74.56 14.96 23.93
C ASP A 351 -74.76 13.91 25.04
N GLY A 352 -74.55 14.26 26.31
CA GLY A 352 -75.17 13.62 27.47
C GLY A 352 -74.99 12.10 27.66
N GLN A 353 -73.97 11.46 27.08
CA GLN A 353 -73.64 10.06 27.37
C GLN A 353 -72.18 9.96 27.82
N VAL A 354 -72.02 10.18 29.13
CA VAL A 354 -70.76 10.03 29.86
C VAL A 354 -70.52 8.52 29.99
N ASP A 355 -69.56 7.97 29.25
CA ASP A 355 -68.73 6.94 29.88
C ASP A 355 -67.78 7.73 30.78
N ASP A 356 -67.98 7.60 32.09
CA ASP A 356 -67.05 8.09 33.11
C ASP A 356 -65.69 7.43 32.86
N VAL A 357 -64.87 8.03 31.99
CA VAL A 357 -63.44 7.77 31.96
C VAL A 357 -62.88 8.56 33.13
N GLU A 358 -62.27 7.84 34.07
CA GLU A 358 -61.55 8.42 35.21
C GLU A 358 -60.79 9.67 34.75
N MET A 359 -61.11 10.81 35.37
CA MET A 359 -60.37 12.04 35.22
C MET A 359 -59.00 11.80 35.83
N ASP A 360 -58.06 11.22 35.07
CA ASP A 360 -56.67 11.08 35.52
C ASP A 360 -56.09 12.49 35.72
N ASP A 361 -55.90 12.81 36.98
CA ASP A 361 -55.51 14.08 37.57
C ASP A 361 -54.05 14.48 37.26
N GLY A 362 -53.40 13.89 36.24
CA GLY A 362 -51.94 13.85 36.16
C GLY A 362 -51.26 14.18 34.84
N THR A 363 -51.97 14.19 33.71
CA THR A 363 -51.37 14.52 32.41
C THR A 363 -52.19 15.58 31.70
N ALA A 364 -51.61 16.78 31.55
CA ALA A 364 -52.14 17.83 30.70
C ALA A 364 -52.57 17.20 29.36
N GLN A 365 -53.80 17.45 28.93
CA GLN A 365 -54.27 16.99 27.63
C GLN A 365 -53.33 17.55 26.56
N ASP A 366 -52.47 16.69 26.01
CA ASP A 366 -51.53 17.08 24.97
C ASP A 366 -52.33 17.53 23.75
N GLY A 367 -52.37 18.84 23.53
CA GLY A 367 -52.93 19.41 22.31
C GLY A 367 -52.12 18.93 21.10
N PHE A 368 -52.74 18.89 19.93
CA PHE A 368 -52.09 18.49 18.68
C PHE A 368 -52.07 19.66 17.70
N ILE A 369 -51.01 19.74 16.89
CA ILE A 369 -50.84 20.80 15.89
C ILE A 369 -50.58 20.24 14.50
N CYS A 370 -51.10 20.94 13.49
CA CYS A 370 -50.91 20.57 12.08
C CYS A 370 -49.47 20.83 11.62
N ARG A 371 -48.84 19.81 11.04
CA ARG A 371 -47.45 19.85 10.57
C ARG A 371 -47.22 20.80 9.41
N GLU A 372 -48.14 20.87 8.45
CA GLU A 372 -48.00 21.77 7.29
C GLU A 372 -48.21 23.24 7.67
N CYS A 373 -49.16 23.52 8.56
CA CYS A 373 -49.34 24.87 9.11
C CYS A 373 -48.07 25.37 9.79
N LEU A 374 -47.36 24.52 10.55
CA LEU A 374 -46.07 24.86 11.13
C LEU A 374 -45.02 25.21 10.08
N GLY A 375 -44.97 24.49 8.96
CA GLY A 375 -44.10 24.82 7.82
C GLY A 375 -44.40 26.19 7.21
N LEU A 376 -45.67 26.61 7.24
CA LEU A 376 -46.15 27.92 6.82
C LEU A 376 -46.06 28.99 7.93
N LYS A 377 -45.37 28.68 9.05
CA LYS A 377 -45.16 29.58 10.20
C LYS A 377 -46.47 30.01 10.87
N ARG A 378 -47.46 29.12 10.91
CA ARG A 378 -48.74 29.28 11.60
C ARG A 378 -48.99 28.08 12.52
N VAL A 379 -49.63 28.31 13.66
CA VAL A 379 -50.04 27.22 14.57
C VAL A 379 -51.55 27.08 14.50
N THR A 380 -52.02 25.89 14.14
CA THR A 380 -53.42 25.48 14.21
C THR A 380 -53.51 24.29 15.16
N ALA A 381 -54.28 24.48 16.22
CA ALA A 381 -54.34 23.59 17.38
C ALA A 381 -55.63 22.76 17.40
N PHE A 382 -55.52 21.54 17.90
CA PHE A 382 -56.61 20.64 18.23
C PHE A 382 -56.50 20.25 19.71
N CYS A 383 -57.62 20.21 20.42
CA CYS A 383 -57.65 20.01 21.88
C CYS A 383 -57.24 18.59 22.33
N SER A 384 -57.35 17.59 21.47
CA SER A 384 -56.97 16.22 21.77
C SER A 384 -56.57 15.46 20.52
N GLU A 385 -55.89 14.34 20.71
CA GLU A 385 -55.50 13.40 19.64
C GLU A 385 -56.74 13.02 18.81
N ARG A 386 -57.81 12.59 19.47
CA ARG A 386 -59.07 12.21 18.82
C ARG A 386 -59.69 13.36 18.03
N CYS A 387 -59.68 14.58 18.58
CA CYS A 387 -60.20 15.74 17.87
C CYS A 387 -59.37 16.08 16.62
N ALA A 388 -58.05 15.91 16.70
CA ALA A 388 -57.14 16.09 15.58
C ALA A 388 -57.40 15.05 14.48
N PHE A 389 -57.50 13.77 14.82
CA PHE A 389 -57.74 12.70 13.84
C PHE A 389 -59.06 12.86 13.09
N GLU A 390 -60.15 13.20 13.79
CA GLU A 390 -61.47 13.33 13.18
C GLU A 390 -61.59 14.58 12.28
N ASN A 391 -60.85 15.66 12.59
CA ASN A 391 -61.05 16.97 11.95
C ASN A 391 -59.89 17.43 11.06
N VAL A 392 -58.69 16.86 11.15
CA VAL A 392 -57.52 17.32 10.38
C VAL A 392 -57.72 17.15 8.87
N VAL A 393 -58.41 16.10 8.41
CA VAL A 393 -58.73 15.93 6.98
C VAL A 393 -59.63 17.06 6.47
N ASN A 394 -60.58 17.52 7.28
CA ASN A 394 -61.45 18.64 6.94
C ASN A 394 -60.69 19.98 6.99
N HIS A 395 -59.80 20.16 7.97
CA HIS A 395 -58.88 21.30 8.02
C HIS A 395 -57.99 21.35 6.77
N TYR A 396 -57.41 20.23 6.35
CA TYR A 396 -56.59 20.16 5.14
C TYR A 396 -57.37 20.51 3.88
N LYS A 397 -58.58 19.99 3.71
CA LYS A 397 -59.43 20.34 2.56
C LYS A 397 -59.81 21.82 2.49
N ARG A 398 -59.83 22.52 3.62
CA ARG A 398 -60.23 23.94 3.72
C ARG A 398 -59.04 24.89 3.58
N ASN A 399 -57.90 24.53 4.17
CA ASN A 399 -56.78 25.45 4.39
C ASN A 399 -55.51 25.07 3.60
N HIS A 400 -55.45 23.86 3.03
CA HIS A 400 -54.33 23.36 2.22
C HIS A 400 -54.84 22.97 0.81
N GLU A 401 -54.08 23.27 -0.24
CA GLU A 401 -54.47 22.94 -1.63
C GLU A 401 -54.29 21.44 -1.97
N ALA A 402 -53.67 20.68 -1.07
CA ALA A 402 -53.37 19.26 -1.22
C ALA A 402 -54.52 18.36 -0.73
N LYS A 403 -54.81 17.27 -1.47
CA LYS A 403 -55.74 16.23 -1.03
C LYS A 403 -55.08 15.40 0.07
N ALA A 404 -55.53 15.54 1.32
CA ALA A 404 -55.18 14.62 2.39
C ALA A 404 -55.95 13.31 2.22
N ASP A 405 -55.23 12.18 2.15
CA ASP A 405 -55.81 10.84 2.22
C ASP A 405 -56.09 10.46 3.68
N ALA A 406 -57.21 9.78 3.93
CA ALA A 406 -57.67 9.44 5.27
C ALA A 406 -56.79 8.39 5.98
N ASP A 407 -55.84 7.77 5.28
CA ASP A 407 -54.94 6.74 5.81
C ASP A 407 -53.62 7.31 6.38
N GLU A 408 -53.30 8.60 6.16
CA GLU A 408 -52.04 9.23 6.60
C GLU A 408 -52.20 10.24 7.76
N VAL A 409 -53.36 10.25 8.40
CA VAL A 409 -53.81 11.27 9.36
C VAL A 409 -52.85 11.48 10.54
N SER A 410 -52.21 10.41 11.03
CA SER A 410 -51.24 10.47 12.14
C SER A 410 -49.94 11.18 11.78
N SER A 411 -49.57 11.21 10.49
CA SER A 411 -48.35 11.87 10.01
C SER A 411 -48.52 13.38 9.79
N LEU A 412 -49.77 13.84 9.78
CA LEU A 412 -50.17 15.23 9.51
C LEU A 412 -50.23 16.09 10.77
N VAL A 413 -50.25 15.46 11.96
CA VAL A 413 -50.34 16.13 13.26
C VAL A 413 -49.16 15.77 14.15
N ARG A 414 -48.81 16.65 15.10
CA ARG A 414 -47.77 16.40 16.10
C ARG A 414 -48.22 16.85 17.49
N PRO A 415 -47.71 16.23 18.56
CA PRO A 415 -47.90 16.73 19.92
C PRO A 415 -47.42 18.18 20.02
N MET A 416 -48.28 19.05 20.55
CA MET A 416 -48.03 20.49 20.60
C MET A 416 -46.89 20.80 21.56
N GLN A 417 -46.91 20.26 22.77
CA GLN A 417 -45.93 20.58 23.80
C GLN A 417 -44.50 20.23 23.37
N GLU A 418 -44.25 18.99 22.93
CA GLU A 418 -42.93 18.56 22.44
C GLU A 418 -42.45 19.41 21.26
N THR A 419 -43.37 19.78 20.36
CA THR A 419 -43.02 20.55 19.17
C THR A 419 -42.67 22.00 19.53
N LEU A 420 -43.43 22.63 20.44
CA LEU A 420 -43.15 23.98 20.93
C LEU A 420 -41.83 24.00 21.71
N GLU A 421 -41.60 23.06 22.62
CA GLU A 421 -40.34 22.95 23.36
C GLU A 421 -39.13 22.78 22.43
N SER A 422 -39.26 21.94 21.40
CA SER A 422 -38.21 21.71 20.40
C SER A 422 -37.89 22.99 19.61
N ILE A 423 -38.91 23.74 19.19
CA ILE A 423 -38.74 25.01 18.46
C ILE A 423 -38.05 26.03 19.36
N LEU A 424 -38.53 26.20 20.59
CA LEU A 424 -38.00 27.18 21.54
C LEU A 424 -36.53 26.87 21.90
N ARG A 425 -36.19 25.60 22.15
CA ARG A 425 -34.79 25.19 22.43
C ARG A 425 -33.87 25.35 21.22
N ARG A 426 -34.36 25.04 20.01
CA ARG A 426 -33.56 25.11 18.79
C ARG A 426 -33.24 26.55 18.39
N GLU A 427 -34.22 27.44 18.51
CA GLU A 427 -34.09 28.82 18.09
C GLU A 427 -33.52 29.73 19.20
N ASN A 428 -33.57 29.32 20.49
CA ASN A 428 -33.05 30.12 21.61
C ASN A 428 -32.30 29.29 22.69
N PRO A 429 -30.99 29.01 22.50
CA PRO A 429 -30.20 28.28 23.49
C PRO A 429 -29.74 29.12 24.71
N ARG A 430 -30.10 30.41 24.81
CA ARG A 430 -29.55 31.35 25.83
C ARG A 430 -30.58 32.05 26.71
N LEU A 431 -31.88 31.85 26.52
CA LEU A 431 -32.93 32.41 27.38
C LEU A 431 -33.51 31.29 28.24
N HIS A 432 -33.26 31.34 29.55
CA HIS A 432 -34.00 30.56 30.53
C HIS A 432 -35.31 31.29 30.80
N MET A 433 -36.43 30.73 30.34
CA MET A 433 -37.76 31.11 30.81
C MET A 433 -38.29 29.96 31.66
N GLU A 434 -38.66 30.26 32.90
CA GLU A 434 -39.27 29.30 33.80
C GLU A 434 -40.72 29.05 33.37
N TRP A 435 -41.05 27.78 33.23
CA TRP A 435 -42.40 27.33 32.92
C TRP A 435 -43.09 27.01 34.24
N LEU A 436 -44.10 27.78 34.61
CA LEU A 436 -45.03 27.34 35.64
C LEU A 436 -46.04 26.42 34.96
N THR A 437 -45.85 25.12 35.19
CA THR A 437 -46.84 24.07 34.89
C THR A 437 -48.06 24.20 35.77
#